data_AF-A4HLN9-F1
#
_entry.id   AF-A4HLN9-F1
#
_cell.length_a   1.000
_cell.length_b   1.000
_cell.length_c   1.000
_cell.angle_alpha   90.00
_cell.angle_beta   90.00
_cell.angle_gamma   90.00
#
_symmetry.space_group_name_H-M   'P 1'
#
loop_
_entity.id
_entity.type
_entity.pdbx_description
1 polymer ?
#
loop_
_entity_poly.entity_id
_entity_poly.type
_entity_poly.pdbx_seq_one_letter_code
_entity_poly.pdbx_strand_id
1 'polypeptide(L)'
;MNYLRHHSIAANYRLLGLTPPPPNFAVMQPLLYKHLSEEYKNRGELELGEESLTVQPNVFAQIGIIDVNGVRQMWTKAIIPALLDWRQRELLKSEGESQADLEAKIVFCDIGSGVGNVCLQVLSETKCLKSVGVEIIPSRIRAAEEASKRAKLLYSDIFSKKEAVWVQKDLIKCAARLKEEGVTVVFTHSWMFDNDLMTKLTEVIAQVPSIQCVVTSRKLDEKVLASTMLRQRTLMHFSADWNDEAPFYIYGK
;
A
#
# COMPACT_ATOMS: atom_id res chain seq x y z
N MET A 1 -21.06 -21.06 50.57
CA MET A 1 -19.77 -21.06 49.84
C MET A 1 -20.09 -20.88 48.36
N ASN A 2 -19.96 -19.66 47.83
CA ASN A 2 -20.16 -19.37 46.40
C ASN A 2 -18.82 -19.54 45.68
N TYR A 3 -18.72 -20.56 44.82
CA TYR A 3 -17.61 -20.73 43.89
C TYR A 3 -17.84 -19.82 42.68
N LEU A 4 -17.33 -18.59 42.73
CA LEU A 4 -17.16 -17.76 41.54
C LEU A 4 -16.06 -18.40 40.68
N ARG A 5 -16.45 -19.00 39.55
CA ARG A 5 -15.52 -19.41 38.50
C ARG A 5 -14.90 -18.17 37.90
N HIS A 6 -13.66 -17.87 38.28
CA HIS A 6 -12.83 -16.92 37.55
C HIS A 6 -12.45 -17.54 36.20
N HIS A 7 -13.21 -17.19 35.15
CA HIS A 7 -12.73 -17.35 33.79
C HIS A 7 -11.69 -16.26 33.53
N SER A 8 -10.43 -16.58 33.77
CA SER A 8 -9.33 -15.75 33.27
C SER A 8 -9.24 -15.97 31.76
N ILE A 9 -9.82 -15.06 30.99
CA ILE A 9 -9.52 -14.96 29.55
C ILE A 9 -8.10 -14.38 29.49
N ALA A 10 -7.10 -15.24 29.28
CA ALA A 10 -5.76 -14.78 28.97
C ALA A 10 -5.82 -14.09 27.60
N ALA A 11 -5.80 -12.76 27.58
CA ALA A 11 -5.65 -11.99 26.36
C ALA A 11 -4.25 -12.28 25.81
N ASN A 12 -4.17 -13.19 24.84
CA ASN A 12 -2.93 -13.55 24.18
C ASN A 12 -2.57 -12.43 23.19
N TYR A 13 -1.94 -11.37 23.69
CA TYR A 13 -1.43 -10.27 22.86
C TYR A 13 -0.28 -10.80 22.00
N ARG A 14 -0.57 -11.19 20.77
CA ARG A 14 0.48 -11.40 19.76
C ARG A 14 0.91 -10.03 19.24
N LEU A 15 2.19 -9.71 19.42
CA LEU A 15 2.76 -8.49 18.87
C LEU A 15 2.73 -8.58 17.35
N LEU A 16 2.11 -7.59 16.69
CA LEU A 16 2.16 -7.46 15.24
C LEU A 16 3.52 -6.91 14.85
N GLY A 17 4.22 -7.59 13.95
CA GLY A 17 5.56 -7.20 13.54
C GLY A 17 5.87 -7.66 12.12
N LEU A 18 6.91 -7.08 11.54
CA LEU A 18 7.46 -7.54 10.25
C LEU A 18 8.12 -8.92 10.43
N THR A 19 8.52 -9.54 9.32
CA THR A 19 9.33 -10.76 9.37
C THR A 19 10.59 -10.50 10.20
N PRO A 20 10.97 -11.29 11.21
CA PRO A 20 12.16 -11.03 12.01
C PRO A 20 13.42 -11.79 11.51
N PRO A 21 14.60 -11.13 11.42
CA PRO A 21 14.75 -9.69 11.21
C PRO A 21 14.27 -9.33 9.79
N PRO A 22 13.62 -8.17 9.59
CA PRO A 22 13.12 -7.84 8.27
C PRO A 22 14.30 -7.44 7.39
N PRO A 23 14.28 -7.77 6.09
CA PRO A 23 15.18 -7.14 5.14
C PRO A 23 15.13 -5.62 5.30
N ASN A 24 16.28 -4.95 5.18
CA ASN A 24 16.34 -3.51 5.32
C ASN A 24 16.24 -2.85 3.95
N PHE A 25 15.03 -2.47 3.54
CA PHE A 25 14.81 -1.89 2.22
C PHE A 25 15.64 -0.62 1.98
N ALA A 26 15.96 0.16 3.02
CA ALA A 26 16.81 1.35 2.90
C ALA A 26 18.22 1.04 2.36
N VAL A 27 18.74 -0.17 2.59
CA VAL A 27 20.03 -0.62 2.04
C VAL A 27 19.90 -1.12 0.60
N MET A 28 18.74 -1.70 0.27
CA MET A 28 18.46 -2.27 -1.05
C MET A 28 18.13 -1.18 -2.07
N GLN A 29 17.34 -0.18 -1.66
CA GLN A 29 16.78 0.85 -2.50
C GLN A 29 17.82 1.52 -3.42
N PRO A 30 18.99 2.00 -2.95
CA PRO A 30 19.97 2.63 -3.85
C PRO A 30 20.48 1.71 -4.96
N LEU A 31 20.52 0.39 -4.72
CA LEU A 31 20.98 -0.60 -5.70
C LEU A 31 19.87 -0.96 -6.69
N LEU A 32 18.63 -1.06 -6.21
CA LEU A 32 17.45 -1.30 -7.05
C LEU A 32 17.21 -0.17 -8.05
N TYR A 33 17.45 1.07 -7.62
CA TYR A 33 17.16 2.27 -8.39
C TYR A 33 18.42 2.93 -8.98
N LYS A 34 19.53 2.20 -9.07
CA LYS A 34 20.80 2.71 -9.66
C LYS A 34 20.66 3.12 -11.13
N HIS A 35 19.63 2.64 -11.84
CA HIS A 35 19.33 3.04 -13.22
C HIS A 35 18.64 4.39 -13.33
N LEU A 36 18.07 4.91 -12.23
CA LEU A 36 17.47 6.23 -12.24
C LEU A 36 18.55 7.29 -12.41
N SER A 37 18.21 8.31 -13.17
CA SER A 37 19.08 9.46 -13.42
C SER A 37 19.29 10.26 -12.13
N GLU A 38 20.41 11.01 -12.04
CA GLU A 38 20.57 12.04 -11.00
C GLU A 38 19.44 13.09 -11.09
N GLU A 39 18.84 13.27 -12.27
CA GLU A 39 17.65 14.11 -12.47
C GLU A 39 16.38 13.54 -11.83
N TYR A 40 16.31 12.27 -11.43
CA TYR A 40 15.16 11.72 -10.71
C TYR A 40 14.80 12.55 -9.48
N LYS A 41 15.80 12.88 -8.67
CA LYS A 41 15.59 13.68 -7.45
C LYS A 41 15.07 15.08 -7.75
N ASN A 42 15.31 15.57 -8.97
CA ASN A 42 14.93 16.92 -9.40
C ASN A 42 13.63 16.96 -10.21
N ARG A 43 13.27 15.88 -10.93
CA ARG A 43 12.17 15.84 -11.91
C ARG A 43 11.19 14.70 -11.70
N GLY A 44 11.44 13.80 -10.74
CA GLY A 44 10.60 12.63 -10.47
C GLY A 44 10.54 11.63 -11.61
N GLU A 45 11.59 11.52 -12.43
CA GLU A 45 11.66 10.63 -13.62
C GLU A 45 10.50 10.89 -14.56
N LEU A 46 10.53 12.06 -15.19
CA LEU A 46 9.65 12.45 -16.29
C LEU A 46 10.52 12.62 -17.52
N GLU A 47 10.18 11.91 -18.59
CA GLU A 47 10.75 12.18 -19.90
C GLU A 47 10.10 13.43 -20.52
N LEU A 48 10.81 14.07 -21.47
CA LEU A 48 10.30 15.23 -22.18
C LEU A 48 8.98 14.90 -22.88
N GLY A 49 7.94 15.71 -22.64
CA GLY A 49 6.60 15.52 -23.18
C GLY A 49 5.62 14.81 -22.24
N GLU A 50 6.09 14.29 -21.09
CA GLU A 50 5.21 13.68 -20.08
C GLU A 50 4.67 14.69 -19.05
N GLU A 51 5.06 15.96 -19.11
CA GLU A 51 4.67 17.01 -18.16
C GLU A 51 3.14 17.21 -18.13
N SER A 52 2.47 17.05 -19.28
CA SER A 52 1.01 17.18 -19.40
C SER A 52 0.22 16.05 -18.73
N LEU A 53 0.88 14.96 -18.31
CA LEU A 53 0.25 13.83 -17.61
C LEU A 53 0.16 14.07 -16.10
N THR A 54 0.80 15.12 -15.59
CA THR A 54 0.78 15.48 -14.17
C THR A 54 -0.50 16.27 -13.83
N VAL A 55 -0.98 16.13 -12.59
CA VAL A 55 -2.22 16.77 -12.11
C VAL A 55 -2.13 18.31 -12.16
N GLN A 56 -0.91 18.87 -12.12
CA GLN A 56 -0.66 20.26 -12.43
C GLN A 56 0.67 20.39 -13.20
N PRO A 57 0.73 21.24 -14.25
CA PRO A 57 1.89 21.35 -15.14
C PRO A 57 3.21 21.77 -14.47
N ASN A 58 3.19 22.15 -13.19
CA ASN A 58 4.36 22.51 -12.38
C ASN A 58 4.43 21.77 -11.02
N VAL A 59 3.55 20.79 -10.77
CA VAL A 59 3.67 19.93 -9.59
C VAL A 59 4.55 18.76 -9.99
N PHE A 60 5.85 18.99 -9.86
CA PHE A 60 6.89 17.99 -9.95
C PHE A 60 6.49 16.84 -9.04
N ALA A 61 6.16 15.72 -9.67
CA ALA A 61 5.45 14.63 -9.02
C ALA A 61 6.43 13.84 -8.13
N GLN A 62 6.81 14.41 -6.99
CA GLN A 62 7.51 13.75 -5.91
C GLN A 62 7.47 14.54 -4.59
N ILE A 63 6.40 15.30 -4.33
CA ILE A 63 6.20 15.89 -3.01
C ILE A 63 5.48 14.83 -2.17
N GLY A 64 6.23 14.01 -1.45
CA GLY A 64 5.67 13.05 -0.50
C GLY A 64 5.76 11.62 -0.92
N ILE A 65 6.87 10.98 -0.58
CA ILE A 65 6.84 9.53 -0.40
C ILE A 65 6.83 9.29 1.11
N ILE A 66 5.90 8.44 1.55
CA ILE A 66 5.97 7.86 2.89
C ILE A 66 7.34 7.21 3.05
N ASP A 67 8.07 7.55 4.11
CA ASP A 67 9.44 7.05 4.24
C ASP A 67 9.46 5.55 4.57
N VAL A 68 10.66 4.96 4.59
CA VAL A 68 10.83 3.53 4.88
C VAL A 68 10.19 3.15 6.22
N ASN A 69 10.31 3.99 7.26
CA ASN A 69 9.67 3.71 8.55
C ASN A 69 8.16 3.91 8.50
N GLY A 70 7.66 4.88 7.75
CA GLY A 70 6.26 5.11 7.50
C GLY A 70 5.60 3.90 6.85
N VAL A 71 6.23 3.26 5.85
CA VAL A 71 5.71 2.02 5.25
C VAL A 71 5.62 0.88 6.27
N ARG A 72 6.65 0.72 7.12
CA ARG A 72 6.66 -0.28 8.20
C ARG A 72 5.53 -0.03 9.21
N GLN A 73 5.32 1.24 9.58
CA GLN A 73 4.24 1.64 10.49
C GLN A 73 2.86 1.46 9.85
N MET A 74 2.69 1.85 8.59
CA MET A 74 1.47 1.60 7.82
C MET A 74 1.12 0.11 7.81
N TRP A 75 2.10 -0.75 7.53
CA TRP A 75 1.88 -2.18 7.51
C TRP A 75 1.44 -2.71 8.88
N THR A 76 2.26 -2.45 9.91
CA THR A 76 2.10 -3.06 11.25
C THR A 76 0.99 -2.44 12.08
N LYS A 77 0.68 -1.15 11.91
CA LYS A 77 -0.27 -0.40 12.74
C LYS A 77 -1.59 -0.05 12.04
N ALA A 78 -1.65 -0.06 10.71
CA ALA A 78 -2.89 0.19 9.97
C ALA A 78 -3.41 -1.05 9.25
N ILE A 79 -2.63 -1.60 8.32
CA ILE A 79 -3.10 -2.66 7.41
C ILE A 79 -3.41 -3.95 8.18
N ILE A 80 -2.45 -4.49 8.94
CA ILE A 80 -2.65 -5.76 9.64
C ILE A 80 -3.78 -5.68 10.68
N PRO A 81 -3.86 -4.64 11.54
CA PRO A 81 -5.00 -4.47 12.44
C PRO A 81 -6.35 -4.38 11.71
N ALA A 82 -6.44 -3.59 10.63
CA ALA A 82 -7.70 -3.45 9.88
C ALA A 82 -8.19 -4.78 9.28
N LEU A 83 -7.27 -5.64 8.85
CA LEU A 83 -7.60 -6.96 8.31
C LEU A 83 -7.91 -7.99 9.41
N LEU A 84 -7.23 -7.91 10.55
CA LEU A 84 -7.52 -8.77 11.70
C LEU A 84 -8.87 -8.46 12.33
N ASP A 85 -9.28 -7.20 12.45
CA ASP A 85 -10.61 -6.84 12.96
C ASP A 85 -11.73 -7.42 12.07
N TRP A 86 -11.54 -7.36 10.75
CA TRP A 86 -12.45 -8.02 9.80
C TRP A 86 -12.45 -9.54 10.02
N ARG A 87 -11.26 -10.16 10.08
CA ARG A 87 -11.16 -11.61 10.23
C ARG A 87 -11.57 -12.11 11.60
N GLN A 88 -11.41 -11.38 12.70
CA GLN A 88 -11.91 -11.80 14.01
C GLN A 88 -13.44 -11.93 14.00
N ARG A 89 -14.14 -11.11 13.20
CA ARG A 89 -15.58 -11.30 12.96
C ARG A 89 -15.89 -12.59 12.20
N GLU A 90 -14.99 -13.07 11.34
CA GLU A 90 -15.11 -14.34 10.61
C GLU A 90 -14.56 -15.55 11.39
N LEU A 91 -13.45 -15.42 12.14
CA LEU A 91 -12.71 -16.42 12.91
C LEU A 91 -13.43 -16.86 14.18
N LEU A 92 -14.44 -16.11 14.64
CA LEU A 92 -15.50 -16.68 15.49
C LEU A 92 -16.15 -17.93 14.86
N LYS A 93 -15.79 -18.28 13.60
CA LYS A 93 -16.20 -19.49 12.87
C LYS A 93 -15.06 -20.44 12.47
N SER A 94 -13.77 -20.18 12.78
CA SER A 94 -12.66 -21.13 12.49
C SER A 94 -11.36 -20.81 13.23
N GLU A 95 -10.70 -21.82 13.80
CA GLU A 95 -9.39 -21.71 14.47
C GLU A 95 -8.21 -21.90 13.49
N GLY A 96 -7.08 -21.19 13.70
CA GLY A 96 -5.75 -21.70 13.29
C GLY A 96 -4.84 -20.83 12.39
N GLU A 97 -5.25 -19.64 11.95
CA GLU A 97 -4.44 -18.87 10.99
C GLU A 97 -3.35 -17.99 11.65
N SER A 98 -2.11 -18.00 11.12
CA SER A 98 -1.01 -17.14 11.59
C SER A 98 -0.99 -15.77 10.89
N GLN A 99 -0.27 -14.78 11.44
CA GLN A 99 -0.06 -13.49 10.76
C GLN A 99 0.62 -13.67 9.41
N ALA A 100 1.57 -14.61 9.30
CA ALA A 100 2.25 -14.90 8.04
C ALA A 100 1.28 -15.42 6.96
N ASP A 101 0.30 -16.24 7.35
CA ASP A 101 -0.75 -16.73 6.45
C ASP A 101 -1.69 -15.61 6.02
N LEU A 102 -2.03 -14.69 6.94
CA LEU A 102 -2.78 -13.48 6.63
C LEU A 102 -2.04 -12.62 5.60
N GLU A 103 -0.78 -12.31 5.86
CA GLU A 103 0.06 -11.49 4.99
C GLU A 103 0.23 -12.10 3.60
N ALA A 104 0.41 -13.41 3.50
CA ALA A 104 0.55 -14.11 2.22
C ALA A 104 -0.71 -14.05 1.35
N LYS A 105 -1.88 -13.79 1.94
CA LYS A 105 -3.17 -13.58 1.24
C LYS A 105 -3.42 -12.13 0.86
N ILE A 106 -2.58 -11.19 1.30
CA ILE A 106 -2.71 -9.78 0.92
C ILE A 106 -2.22 -9.61 -0.51
N VAL A 107 -3.01 -8.92 -1.32
CA VAL A 107 -2.59 -8.33 -2.58
C VAL A 107 -2.59 -6.83 -2.38
N PHE A 108 -1.38 -6.28 -2.20
CA PHE A 108 -1.18 -4.87 -1.91
C PHE A 108 -1.18 -4.06 -3.21
N CYS A 109 -1.89 -2.94 -3.24
CA CYS A 109 -1.90 -2.02 -4.37
C CYS A 109 -1.47 -0.62 -3.94
N ASP A 110 -0.58 0.00 -4.71
CA ASP A 110 -0.23 1.42 -4.60
C ASP A 110 -0.78 2.17 -5.81
N ILE A 111 -1.70 3.11 -5.59
CA ILE A 111 -2.26 3.97 -6.65
C ILE A 111 -1.50 5.30 -6.66
N GLY A 112 -0.87 5.59 -7.81
CA GLY A 112 0.14 6.64 -7.92
C GLY A 112 1.50 6.12 -7.49
N SER A 113 1.86 4.89 -7.89
CA SER A 113 3.01 4.16 -7.34
C SER A 113 4.37 4.76 -7.67
N GLY A 114 4.43 5.72 -8.60
CA GLY A 114 5.68 6.26 -9.11
C GLY A 114 6.57 5.14 -9.65
N VAL A 115 7.84 5.14 -9.24
CA VAL A 115 8.82 4.10 -9.59
C VAL A 115 8.68 2.81 -8.78
N GLY A 116 7.65 2.68 -7.91
CA GLY A 116 7.34 1.43 -7.24
C GLY A 116 8.02 1.21 -5.87
N ASN A 117 8.51 2.26 -5.22
CA ASN A 117 9.21 2.18 -3.93
C ASN A 117 8.40 1.44 -2.86
N VAL A 118 7.16 1.85 -2.62
CA VAL A 118 6.32 1.28 -1.56
C VAL A 118 5.98 -0.18 -1.87
N CYS A 119 5.64 -0.50 -3.11
CA CYS A 119 5.39 -1.87 -3.56
C CYS A 119 6.60 -2.78 -3.30
N LEU A 120 7.80 -2.39 -3.75
CA LEU A 120 9.01 -3.19 -3.56
C LEU A 120 9.42 -3.29 -2.09
N GLN A 121 9.18 -2.25 -1.29
CA GLN A 121 9.42 -2.32 0.15
C GLN A 121 8.48 -3.33 0.81
N VAL A 122 7.17 -3.25 0.57
CA VAL A 122 6.18 -4.21 1.10
C VAL A 122 6.56 -5.62 0.70
N LEU A 123 6.91 -5.84 -0.56
CA LEU A 123 7.40 -7.14 -1.01
C LEU A 123 8.70 -7.54 -0.31
N SER A 124 9.64 -6.65 -0.01
CA SER A 124 10.88 -7.07 0.65
C SER A 124 10.71 -7.40 2.15
N GLU A 125 9.91 -6.61 2.89
CA GLU A 125 9.92 -6.64 4.36
C GLU A 125 8.79 -7.49 4.99
N THR A 126 7.85 -7.97 4.17
CA THR A 126 6.64 -8.70 4.62
C THR A 126 6.50 -10.08 3.97
N LYS A 127 5.50 -10.86 4.39
CA LYS A 127 5.11 -12.12 3.71
C LYS A 127 4.14 -11.91 2.55
N CYS A 128 3.78 -10.67 2.23
CA CYS A 128 3.04 -10.33 1.01
C CYS A 128 3.76 -10.90 -0.22
N LEU A 129 3.02 -11.63 -1.04
CA LEU A 129 3.56 -12.29 -2.24
C LEU A 129 3.33 -11.50 -3.51
N LYS A 130 2.33 -10.61 -3.52
CA LYS A 130 1.96 -9.82 -4.70
C LYS A 130 1.73 -8.36 -4.35
N SER A 131 2.35 -7.47 -5.13
CA SER A 131 2.02 -6.05 -5.14
C SER A 131 1.62 -5.58 -6.54
N VAL A 132 0.71 -4.62 -6.62
CA VAL A 132 0.26 -3.97 -7.86
C VAL A 132 0.58 -2.47 -7.76
N GLY A 133 1.33 -1.92 -8.71
CA GLY A 133 1.54 -0.48 -8.83
C GLY A 133 0.75 0.08 -10.00
N VAL A 134 -0.10 1.08 -9.74
CA VAL A 134 -0.83 1.82 -10.79
C VAL A 134 -0.18 3.19 -10.95
N GLU A 135 0.26 3.50 -12.16
CA GLU A 135 0.89 4.77 -12.48
C GLU A 135 0.51 5.19 -13.91
N ILE A 136 0.26 6.47 -14.12
CA ILE A 136 -0.14 7.02 -15.43
C ILE A 136 1.09 7.37 -16.28
N ILE A 137 2.20 7.74 -15.63
CA ILE A 137 3.43 8.19 -16.28
C ILE A 137 4.24 6.99 -16.81
N PRO A 138 4.46 6.88 -18.13
CA PRO A 138 5.14 5.75 -18.74
C PRO A 138 6.59 5.53 -18.27
N SER A 139 7.39 6.60 -18.17
CA SER A 139 8.79 6.52 -17.71
C SER A 139 8.92 5.91 -16.31
N ARG A 140 8.02 6.26 -15.40
CA ARG A 140 7.96 5.70 -14.04
C ARG A 140 7.61 4.23 -14.00
N ILE A 141 6.71 3.78 -14.87
CA ILE A 141 6.41 2.35 -15.05
C ILE A 141 7.67 1.62 -15.52
N ARG A 142 8.38 2.14 -16.53
CA ARG A 142 9.65 1.52 -16.99
C ARG A 142 10.69 1.47 -15.87
N ALA A 143 10.81 2.53 -15.09
CA ALA A 143 11.67 2.58 -13.92
C ALA A 143 11.30 1.53 -12.87
N ALA A 144 10.01 1.32 -12.59
CA ALA A 144 9.51 0.32 -11.66
C ALA A 144 9.75 -1.12 -12.15
N GLU A 145 9.56 -1.36 -13.44
CA GLU A 145 9.87 -2.65 -14.09
C GLU A 145 11.36 -2.98 -13.98
N GLU A 146 12.25 -2.02 -14.27
CA GLU A 146 13.69 -2.21 -14.15
C GLU A 146 14.13 -2.44 -12.70
N ALA A 147 13.58 -1.67 -11.75
CA ALA A 147 13.81 -1.88 -10.32
C ALA A 147 13.37 -3.29 -9.87
N SER A 148 12.24 -3.78 -10.39
CA SER A 148 11.74 -5.13 -10.11
C SER A 148 12.64 -6.23 -10.66
N LYS A 149 13.18 -6.04 -11.88
CA LYS A 149 14.16 -6.97 -12.47
C LYS A 149 15.43 -7.02 -11.62
N ARG A 150 15.94 -5.85 -11.23
CA ARG A 150 17.11 -5.73 -10.33
C ARG A 150 16.86 -6.36 -8.97
N ALA A 151 15.67 -6.22 -8.40
CA ALA A 151 15.29 -6.84 -7.14
C ALA A 151 15.36 -8.36 -7.21
N LYS A 152 14.83 -8.96 -8.28
CA LYS A 152 14.92 -10.41 -8.50
C LYS A 152 16.35 -10.90 -8.74
N LEU A 153 17.17 -10.09 -9.41
CA LEU A 153 18.57 -10.42 -9.70
C LEU A 153 19.47 -10.34 -8.45
N LEU A 154 19.40 -9.24 -7.73
CA LEU A 154 20.31 -8.92 -6.62
C LEU A 154 19.87 -9.56 -5.29
N TYR A 155 18.57 -9.82 -5.12
CA TYR A 155 17.97 -10.28 -3.86
C TYR A 155 16.99 -11.43 -4.10
N SER A 156 17.44 -12.44 -4.85
CA SER A 156 16.63 -13.59 -5.27
C SER A 156 16.06 -14.41 -4.10
N ASP A 157 16.77 -14.45 -2.96
CA ASP A 157 16.34 -15.05 -1.70
C ASP A 157 15.05 -14.41 -1.15
N ILE A 158 14.85 -13.12 -1.42
CA ILE A 158 13.67 -12.36 -0.99
C ILE A 158 12.58 -12.36 -2.07
N PHE A 159 12.94 -12.12 -3.33
CA PHE A 159 11.97 -11.83 -4.40
C PHE A 159 11.63 -13.00 -5.33
N SER A 160 12.30 -14.15 -5.25
CA SER A 160 12.08 -15.28 -6.19
C SER A 160 10.62 -15.77 -6.23
N LYS A 161 9.91 -15.74 -5.09
CA LYS A 161 8.51 -16.15 -4.96
C LYS A 161 7.54 -14.97 -4.94
N LYS A 162 8.00 -13.76 -5.24
CA LYS A 162 7.22 -12.52 -5.14
C LYS A 162 6.99 -11.91 -6.51
N GLU A 163 5.83 -11.29 -6.66
CA GLU A 163 5.37 -10.71 -7.91
C GLU A 163 5.04 -9.22 -7.73
N ALA A 164 5.62 -8.39 -8.57
CA ALA A 164 5.23 -7.00 -8.74
C ALA A 164 4.57 -6.85 -10.12
N VAL A 165 3.32 -6.37 -10.14
CA VAL A 165 2.56 -6.10 -11.35
C VAL A 165 2.49 -4.59 -11.55
N TRP A 166 2.91 -4.09 -12.72
CA TRP A 166 2.91 -2.67 -13.04
C TRP A 166 1.82 -2.37 -14.07
N VAL A 167 0.93 -1.45 -13.73
CA VAL A 167 -0.25 -1.12 -14.53
C VAL A 167 -0.14 0.32 -14.97
N GLN A 168 0.26 0.53 -16.23
CA GLN A 168 0.28 1.85 -16.84
C GLN A 168 -1.15 2.27 -17.19
N LYS A 169 -1.82 3.01 -16.29
CA LYS A 169 -3.20 3.44 -16.52
C LYS A 169 -3.58 4.63 -15.66
N ASP A 170 -4.51 5.43 -16.17
CA ASP A 170 -5.27 6.36 -15.37
C ASP A 170 -6.02 5.60 -14.25
N LEU A 171 -5.93 6.10 -13.01
CA LEU A 171 -6.56 5.49 -11.84
C LEU A 171 -8.07 5.28 -12.04
N ILE A 172 -8.74 6.18 -12.76
CA ILE A 172 -10.20 6.10 -12.98
C ILE A 172 -10.55 4.86 -13.82
N LYS A 173 -9.59 4.34 -14.60
CA LYS A 173 -9.77 3.22 -15.52
C LYS A 173 -9.16 1.92 -15.00
N CYS A 174 -8.63 1.89 -13.77
CA CYS A 174 -7.89 0.72 -13.25
C CYS A 174 -8.77 -0.33 -12.55
N ALA A 175 -10.04 -0.03 -12.21
CA ALA A 175 -10.93 -0.92 -11.46
C ALA A 175 -11.00 -2.37 -12.00
N ALA A 176 -11.12 -2.55 -13.31
CA ALA A 176 -11.15 -3.87 -13.94
C ALA A 176 -9.86 -4.67 -13.70
N ARG A 177 -8.70 -4.00 -13.78
CA ARG A 177 -7.40 -4.62 -13.53
C ARG A 177 -7.20 -4.93 -12.05
N LEU A 178 -7.65 -4.07 -11.14
CA LEU A 178 -7.60 -4.34 -9.70
C LEU A 178 -8.43 -5.57 -9.31
N LYS A 179 -9.59 -5.79 -9.96
CA LYS A 179 -10.41 -7.00 -9.80
C LYS A 179 -9.68 -8.25 -10.29
N GLU A 180 -9.10 -8.18 -11.47
CA GLU A 180 -8.35 -9.28 -12.08
C GLU A 180 -7.18 -9.73 -11.19
N GLU A 181 -6.45 -8.75 -10.62
CA GLU A 181 -5.34 -9.02 -9.70
C GLU A 181 -5.78 -9.43 -8.29
N GLY A 182 -7.07 -9.35 -7.98
CA GLY A 182 -7.60 -9.71 -6.66
C GLY A 182 -7.14 -8.79 -5.53
N VAL A 183 -6.98 -7.49 -5.81
CA VAL A 183 -6.47 -6.50 -4.84
C VAL A 183 -7.32 -6.49 -3.56
N THR A 184 -6.65 -6.59 -2.41
CA THR A 184 -7.30 -6.58 -1.09
C THR A 184 -6.93 -5.38 -0.23
N VAL A 185 -5.78 -4.75 -0.48
CA VAL A 185 -5.33 -3.55 0.24
C VAL A 185 -4.95 -2.49 -0.77
N VAL A 186 -5.45 -1.26 -0.58
CA VAL A 186 -5.05 -0.09 -1.38
C VAL A 186 -4.34 0.90 -0.48
N PHE A 187 -3.17 1.35 -0.93
CA PHE A 187 -2.49 2.53 -0.46
C PHE A 187 -2.52 3.59 -1.57
N THR A 188 -2.65 4.86 -1.19
CA THR A 188 -2.45 5.97 -2.11
C THR A 188 -2.03 7.22 -1.34
N HIS A 189 -0.98 7.88 -1.81
CA HIS A 189 -0.60 9.19 -1.29
C HIS A 189 -1.31 10.29 -2.10
N SER A 190 -2.60 10.45 -1.86
CA SER A 190 -3.51 11.30 -2.65
C SER A 190 -3.49 12.79 -2.29
N TRP A 191 -2.41 13.29 -1.67
CA TRP A 191 -2.33 14.64 -1.09
C TRP A 191 -2.67 15.75 -2.10
N MET A 192 -2.25 15.57 -3.36
CA MET A 192 -2.44 16.53 -4.45
C MET A 192 -3.69 16.26 -5.30
N PHE A 193 -4.47 15.22 -5.00
CA PHE A 193 -5.71 14.97 -5.72
C PHE A 193 -6.72 16.04 -5.31
N ASP A 194 -7.51 16.56 -6.25
CA ASP A 194 -8.63 17.44 -5.93
C ASP A 194 -9.86 16.62 -5.45
N ASN A 195 -10.95 17.29 -5.12
CA ASN A 195 -12.15 16.61 -4.61
C ASN A 195 -12.78 15.70 -5.68
N ASP A 196 -12.81 16.15 -6.94
CA ASP A 196 -13.40 15.38 -8.04
C ASP A 196 -12.63 14.08 -8.29
N LEU A 197 -11.30 14.14 -8.24
CA LEU A 197 -10.44 12.98 -8.37
C LEU A 197 -10.54 12.05 -7.15
N MET A 198 -10.72 12.59 -5.93
CA MET A 198 -11.00 11.78 -4.74
C MET A 198 -12.36 11.06 -4.81
N THR A 199 -13.40 11.71 -5.36
CA THR A 199 -14.69 11.05 -5.62
C THR A 199 -14.52 9.91 -6.61
N LYS A 200 -13.83 10.13 -7.74
CA LYS A 200 -13.55 9.09 -8.74
C LYS A 200 -12.68 7.95 -8.20
N LEU A 201 -11.68 8.25 -7.37
CA LEU A 201 -10.90 7.24 -6.66
C LEU A 201 -11.81 6.38 -5.77
N THR A 202 -12.75 7.01 -5.06
CA THR A 202 -13.71 6.31 -4.20
C THR A 202 -14.64 5.42 -5.03
N GLU A 203 -15.07 5.86 -6.21
CA GLU A 203 -15.86 5.05 -7.15
C GLU A 203 -15.08 3.82 -7.64
N VAL A 204 -13.78 3.98 -7.95
CA VAL A 204 -12.90 2.87 -8.33
C VAL A 204 -12.79 1.87 -7.18
N ILE A 205 -12.57 2.33 -5.95
CA ILE A 205 -12.52 1.48 -4.76
C ILE A 205 -13.85 0.73 -4.56
N ALA A 206 -14.98 1.44 -4.67
CA ALA A 206 -16.31 0.85 -4.50
C ALA A 206 -16.63 -0.23 -5.55
N GLN A 207 -16.06 -0.08 -6.76
CA GLN A 207 -16.21 -1.08 -7.80
C GLN A 207 -15.44 -2.38 -7.51
N VAL A 208 -14.43 -2.39 -6.64
CA VAL A 208 -13.54 -3.55 -6.39
C VAL A 208 -13.90 -4.20 -5.04
N PRO A 209 -14.84 -5.15 -5.00
CA PRO A 209 -15.38 -5.68 -3.75
C PRO A 209 -14.38 -6.50 -2.93
N SER A 210 -13.24 -6.91 -3.50
CA SER A 210 -12.17 -7.61 -2.77
C SER A 210 -11.38 -6.69 -1.83
N ILE A 211 -11.41 -5.37 -2.01
CA ILE A 211 -10.69 -4.41 -1.16
C ILE A 211 -11.25 -4.49 0.27
N GLN A 212 -10.39 -4.79 1.23
CA GLN A 212 -10.71 -4.91 2.66
C GLN A 212 -10.15 -3.75 3.47
N CYS A 213 -9.06 -3.13 3.02
CA CYS A 213 -8.43 -2.00 3.68
C CYS A 213 -7.98 -0.94 2.66
N VAL A 214 -8.18 0.35 2.99
CA VAL A 214 -7.67 1.48 2.23
C VAL A 214 -6.90 2.41 3.17
N VAL A 215 -5.69 2.80 2.78
CA VAL A 215 -4.86 3.80 3.43
C VAL A 215 -4.66 4.96 2.46
N THR A 216 -5.10 6.16 2.84
CA THR A 216 -5.10 7.33 1.93
C THR A 216 -4.83 8.63 2.68
N SER A 217 -4.03 9.54 2.12
CA SER A 217 -3.73 10.83 2.79
C SER A 217 -4.84 11.88 2.68
N ARG A 218 -5.86 11.64 1.84
CA ARG A 218 -7.12 12.41 1.83
C ARG A 218 -8.32 11.51 2.08
N LYS A 219 -9.40 12.06 2.65
CA LYS A 219 -10.65 11.35 2.90
C LYS A 219 -11.29 10.87 1.61
N LEU A 220 -11.87 9.67 1.64
CA LEU A 220 -12.75 9.16 0.60
C LEU A 220 -14.10 9.86 0.64
N ASP A 221 -14.80 9.88 -0.49
CA ASP A 221 -16.15 10.44 -0.61
C ASP A 221 -17.16 9.58 0.15
N GLU A 222 -17.76 10.13 1.21
CA GLU A 222 -18.67 9.41 2.11
C GLU A 222 -19.94 8.91 1.41
N LYS A 223 -20.44 9.64 0.40
CA LYS A 223 -21.66 9.26 -0.32
C LYS A 223 -21.41 8.04 -1.19
N VAL A 224 -20.28 8.03 -1.90
CA VAL A 224 -19.89 6.87 -2.72
C VAL A 224 -19.56 5.67 -1.82
N LEU A 225 -18.81 5.92 -0.74
CA LEU A 225 -18.36 4.87 0.19
C LEU A 225 -19.53 4.16 0.92
N ALA A 226 -20.66 4.84 1.08
CA ALA A 226 -21.87 4.28 1.71
C ALA A 226 -22.38 2.99 1.01
N SER A 227 -22.07 2.82 -0.28
CA SER A 227 -22.38 1.60 -1.05
C SER A 227 -21.50 0.40 -0.71
N THR A 228 -20.45 0.59 0.09
CA THR A 228 -19.46 -0.43 0.45
C THR A 228 -19.53 -0.79 1.94
N MET A 229 -18.78 -1.81 2.36
CA MET A 229 -18.58 -2.12 3.78
C MET A 229 -17.42 -1.33 4.42
N LEU A 230 -16.65 -0.56 3.65
CA LEU A 230 -15.51 0.18 4.17
C LEU A 230 -15.98 1.35 5.05
N ARG A 231 -15.42 1.46 6.25
CA ARG A 231 -15.64 2.58 7.17
C ARG A 231 -14.32 3.12 7.64
N GLN A 232 -14.24 4.44 7.87
CA GLN A 232 -13.06 5.03 8.47
C GLN A 232 -12.90 4.45 9.88
N ARG A 233 -11.79 3.75 10.12
CA ARG A 233 -11.45 3.13 11.40
C ARG A 233 -10.65 4.08 12.27
N THR A 234 -9.67 4.75 11.67
CA THR A 234 -8.76 5.63 12.39
C THR A 234 -8.12 6.66 11.45
N LEU A 235 -7.52 7.68 12.04
CA LEU A 235 -6.58 8.60 11.42
C LEU A 235 -5.22 8.31 12.04
N MET A 236 -4.22 8.02 11.21
CA MET A 236 -2.85 7.83 11.64
C MET A 236 -1.96 8.90 11.04
N HIS A 237 -0.82 9.13 11.67
CA HIS A 237 0.22 9.99 11.12
C HIS A 237 1.44 9.14 10.84
N PHE A 238 1.97 9.27 9.62
CA PHE A 238 3.18 8.59 9.18
C PHE A 238 4.19 9.62 8.70
N SER A 239 5.45 9.31 8.92
CA SER A 239 6.55 10.15 8.43
C SER A 239 6.65 10.03 6.91
N ALA A 240 6.69 11.19 6.27
CA ALA A 240 6.97 11.38 4.86
C ALA A 240 8.15 12.35 4.72
N ASP A 241 8.83 12.30 3.59
CA ASP A 241 10.01 13.12 3.28
C ASP A 241 9.84 14.65 3.47
N TRP A 242 8.62 15.20 3.45
CA TRP A 242 8.32 16.62 3.72
C TRP A 242 7.54 16.88 5.01
N ASN A 243 7.08 15.84 5.72
CA ASN A 243 6.28 15.97 6.93
C ASN A 243 6.37 14.72 7.80
N ASP A 244 6.91 14.86 9.01
CA ASP A 244 7.06 13.77 9.96
C ASP A 244 5.72 13.23 10.50
N GLU A 245 4.64 14.02 10.37
CA GLU A 245 3.29 13.74 10.84
C GLU A 245 2.27 13.90 9.70
N ALA A 246 2.51 13.28 8.54
CA ALA A 246 1.57 13.33 7.43
C ALA A 246 0.29 12.52 7.75
N PRO A 247 -0.92 13.09 7.62
CA PRO A 247 -2.16 12.41 7.98
C PRO A 247 -2.57 11.36 6.95
N PHE A 248 -2.96 10.18 7.43
CA PHE A 248 -3.51 9.08 6.63
C PHE A 248 -4.79 8.52 7.26
N TYR A 249 -5.87 8.55 6.48
CA TYR A 249 -7.14 7.96 6.81
C TYR A 249 -7.12 6.48 6.50
N ILE A 250 -7.46 5.67 7.50
CA ILE A 250 -7.48 4.21 7.40
C ILE A 250 -8.93 3.77 7.35
N TYR A 251 -9.31 3.10 6.27
CA TYR A 251 -10.61 2.49 6.08
C TYR A 251 -10.47 0.97 6.15
N GLY A 252 -11.40 0.32 6.84
CA GLY A 252 -11.48 -1.13 6.94
C GLY A 252 -12.93 -1.59 6.84
N LYS A 253 -13.16 -2.81 6.36
CA LYS A 253 -14.47 -3.46 6.40
C LYS A 253 -14.88 -3.87 7.81
#